data_AF-Q4SVU6-F1
#
_entry.id   AF-Q4SVU6-F1
#
_cell.length_a   1.000
_cell.length_b   1.000
_cell.length_c   1.000
_cell.angle_alpha   90.00
_cell.angle_beta   90.00
_cell.angle_gamma   90.00
#
_symmetry.space_group_name_H-M   'P 1'
#
loop_
_entity.id
_entity.type
_entity.pdbx_description
1 polymer ?
#
loop_
_entity_poly.entity_id
_entity_poly.type
_entity_poly.pdbx_seq_one_letter_code
_entity_poly.pdbx_strand_id
1 'polypeptide(L)'
;QDENIHDVLQLLVALMSEHPASMIPAFDQRNGIRVICKLLASKSESIRVQALKVLGYFLKHLGHKRKVEIMHTHSLFTLLGERLMMHTNTVSITTYNTLYEVTSLQKPDFKDLTPRWLLTTCFNPRPSAQILTEQVCTQVVHKPHPEPDSTIKIQNPMILKVVATLLKNSSPSSELMEVRRLFLSDMIKLFSNSRENRRCLLQCSVWQDWMFSLGYINPKNPEEQKITEMVYNIFRILLYHAIKYEWGGWRVWVDTLSIAHSKV
;
A
#
# COMPACT_ATOMS: atom_id res chain seq x y z
N GLN A 1 -0.07 -13.25 27.13
CA GLN A 1 0.39 -11.84 27.08
C GLN A 1 0.29 -11.30 25.66
N ASP A 2 0.81 -12.01 24.64
CA ASP A 2 0.71 -11.60 23.23
C ASP A 2 -0.73 -11.58 22.69
N GLU A 3 -1.60 -12.53 23.08
CA GLU A 3 -3.02 -12.52 22.71
C GLU A 3 -3.74 -11.27 23.22
N ASN A 4 -3.52 -10.89 24.49
CA ASN A 4 -4.08 -9.67 25.06
C ASN A 4 -3.66 -8.42 24.27
N ILE A 5 -2.43 -8.37 23.73
CA ILE A 5 -1.95 -7.25 22.91
C ILE A 5 -2.65 -7.25 21.55
N HIS A 6 -2.81 -8.42 20.94
CA HIS A 6 -3.55 -8.58 19.70
C HIS A 6 -4.98 -8.04 19.82
N ASP A 7 -5.70 -8.46 20.87
CA ASP A 7 -7.08 -8.05 21.11
C ASP A 7 -7.21 -6.54 21.35
N VAL A 8 -6.27 -5.95 22.09
CA VAL A 8 -6.24 -4.50 22.32
C VAL A 8 -5.97 -3.73 21.03
N LEU A 9 -5.08 -4.23 20.16
CA LEU A 9 -4.85 -3.60 18.86
C LEU A 9 -6.06 -3.72 17.94
N GLN A 10 -6.73 -4.87 17.95
CA GLN A 10 -7.96 -5.08 17.19
C GLN A 10 -9.08 -4.14 17.67
N LEU A 11 -9.23 -3.97 18.99
CA LEU A 11 -10.15 -3.00 19.57
C LEU A 11 -9.80 -1.57 19.15
N LEU A 12 -8.52 -1.21 19.14
CA LEU A 12 -8.08 0.11 18.69
C LEU A 12 -8.42 0.34 17.21
N VAL A 13 -8.22 -0.65 16.34
CA VAL A 13 -8.63 -0.57 14.92
C VAL A 13 -10.13 -0.32 14.81
N ALA A 14 -10.96 -1.05 15.57
CA ALA A 14 -12.41 -0.87 15.57
C ALA A 14 -12.80 0.56 15.99
N LEU A 15 -12.26 1.05 17.11
CA LEU A 15 -12.52 2.40 17.61
C LEU A 15 -12.09 3.49 16.61
N MET A 16 -10.94 3.31 15.94
CA MET A 16 -10.46 4.25 14.92
C MET A 16 -11.33 4.23 13.66
N SER A 17 -11.93 3.09 13.32
CA SER A 17 -12.87 3.00 12.20
C SER A 17 -14.22 3.63 12.53
N GLU A 18 -14.74 3.42 13.74
CA GLU A 18 -16.05 3.89 14.17
C GLU A 18 -16.04 5.39 14.48
N HIS A 19 -14.94 5.89 15.02
CA HIS A 19 -14.82 7.25 15.53
C HIS A 19 -13.55 7.97 15.06
N PRO A 20 -13.27 8.06 13.74
CA PRO A 20 -12.02 8.61 13.24
C PRO A 20 -11.82 10.09 13.61
N ALA A 21 -12.90 10.88 13.66
CA ALA A 21 -12.82 12.31 13.95
C ALA A 21 -12.28 12.64 15.36
N SER A 22 -12.51 11.76 16.34
CA SER A 22 -12.00 11.93 17.71
C SER A 22 -10.77 11.06 17.98
N MET A 23 -10.75 9.82 17.48
CA MET A 23 -9.66 8.88 17.75
C MET A 23 -8.36 9.26 17.05
N ILE A 24 -8.42 9.76 15.80
CA ILE A 24 -7.21 10.05 15.01
C ILE A 24 -6.43 11.24 15.62
N PRO A 25 -7.05 12.39 15.96
CA PRO A 25 -6.34 13.48 16.61
C PRO A 25 -5.82 13.10 18.00
N ALA A 26 -6.62 12.38 18.81
CA ALA A 26 -6.20 11.94 20.13
C ALA A 26 -4.99 11.01 20.07
N PHE A 27 -4.98 10.09 19.10
CA PHE A 27 -3.86 9.18 18.85
C PHE A 27 -2.59 9.91 18.40
N ASP A 28 -2.70 10.88 17.48
CA ASP A 28 -1.56 11.69 17.02
C ASP A 28 -0.98 12.55 18.16
N GLN A 29 -1.82 13.25 18.92
CA GLN A 29 -1.41 14.13 20.03
C GLN A 29 -0.65 13.37 21.13
N ARG A 30 -1.00 12.10 21.36
CA ARG A 30 -0.31 11.23 22.33
C ARG A 30 0.91 10.52 21.75
N ASN A 31 1.32 10.86 20.53
CA ASN A 31 2.41 10.23 19.81
C ASN A 31 2.23 8.70 19.69
N GLY A 32 0.99 8.26 19.46
CA GLY A 32 0.63 6.84 19.38
C GLY A 32 1.39 6.09 18.31
N ILE A 33 1.79 6.78 17.22
CA ILE A 33 2.60 6.19 16.15
C ILE A 33 3.91 5.59 16.68
N ARG A 34 4.54 6.20 17.70
CA ARG A 34 5.78 5.66 18.29
C ARG A 34 5.57 4.28 18.92
N VAL A 35 4.39 4.04 19.49
CA VAL A 35 4.03 2.73 20.07
C VAL A 35 3.84 1.71 18.95
N ILE A 36 3.12 2.08 17.89
CA ILE A 36 2.91 1.22 16.73
C ILE A 36 4.23 0.84 16.05
N CYS A 37 5.13 1.81 15.85
CA CYS A 37 6.48 1.59 15.36
C CYS A 37 7.28 0.56 16.18
N LYS A 38 7.08 0.51 17.50
CA LYS A 38 7.69 -0.52 18.35
C LYS A 38 7.03 -1.88 18.19
N LEU A 39 5.70 -1.93 18.10
CA LEU A 39 4.94 -3.17 17.94
C LEU A 39 5.15 -3.85 16.59
N LEU A 40 5.51 -3.09 15.56
CA LEU A 40 5.97 -3.64 14.27
C LEU A 40 7.24 -4.48 14.37
N ALA A 41 8.00 -4.34 15.46
CA ALA A 41 9.17 -5.16 15.78
C ALA A 41 8.82 -6.39 16.66
N SER A 42 7.53 -6.68 16.88
CA SER A 42 7.12 -7.83 17.69
C SER A 42 7.55 -9.14 17.02
N LYS A 43 7.88 -10.16 17.82
CA LYS A 43 8.12 -11.54 17.33
C LYS A 43 6.87 -12.15 16.73
N SER A 44 5.70 -11.82 17.28
CA SER A 44 4.40 -12.30 16.79
C SER A 44 3.99 -11.56 15.52
N GLU A 45 3.81 -12.32 14.43
CA GLU A 45 3.30 -11.78 13.17
C GLU A 45 1.90 -11.19 13.33
N SER A 46 1.03 -11.81 14.14
CA SER A 46 -0.33 -11.31 14.35
C SER A 46 -0.33 -9.92 15.00
N ILE A 47 0.61 -9.64 15.91
CA ILE A 47 0.80 -8.32 16.49
C ILE A 47 1.34 -7.34 15.44
N ARG A 48 2.33 -7.73 14.63
CA ARG A 48 2.87 -6.88 13.56
C ARG A 48 1.79 -6.49 12.55
N VAL A 49 0.96 -7.45 12.16
CA VAL A 49 -0.16 -7.26 11.23
C VAL A 49 -1.22 -6.32 11.82
N GLN A 50 -1.64 -6.50 13.07
CA GLN A 50 -2.59 -5.58 13.70
C GLN A 50 -2.00 -4.18 13.90
N ALA A 51 -0.71 -4.06 14.22
CA ALA A 51 -0.02 -2.79 14.28
C ALA A 51 0.00 -2.08 12.92
N LEU A 52 0.23 -2.81 11.82
CA LEU A 52 0.11 -2.27 10.46
C LEU A 52 -1.31 -1.78 10.15
N LYS A 53 -2.35 -2.49 10.63
CA LYS A 53 -3.74 -2.04 10.46
C LYS A 53 -4.01 -0.74 11.19
N VAL A 54 -3.60 -0.62 12.46
CA VAL A 54 -3.71 0.65 13.19
C VAL A 54 -3.01 1.77 12.44
N LEU A 55 -1.81 1.52 11.92
CA LEU A 55 -1.08 2.49 11.08
C LEU A 55 -1.87 2.85 9.81
N GLY A 56 -2.49 1.87 9.14
CA GLY A 56 -3.33 2.07 7.96
C GLY A 56 -4.52 2.99 8.22
N TYR A 57 -5.29 2.70 9.28
CA TYR A 57 -6.41 3.55 9.70
C TYR A 57 -5.96 4.94 10.13
N PHE A 58 -4.83 5.01 10.85
CA PHE A 58 -4.25 6.29 11.23
C PHE A 58 -3.91 7.14 10.01
N LEU A 59 -3.13 6.58 9.07
CA LEU A 59 -2.75 7.27 7.85
C LEU A 59 -3.97 7.63 7.01
N LYS A 60 -4.97 6.76 6.85
CA LYS A 60 -6.19 7.00 6.06
C LYS A 60 -6.83 8.36 6.36
N HIS A 61 -6.94 8.71 7.64
CA HIS A 61 -7.66 9.92 8.09
C HIS A 61 -6.77 11.14 8.35
N LEU A 62 -5.46 11.04 8.10
CA LEU A 62 -4.56 12.19 8.21
C LEU A 62 -4.63 13.09 6.97
N GLY A 63 -4.54 14.41 7.20
CA GLY A 63 -4.34 15.38 6.13
C GLY A 63 -2.98 15.20 5.43
N HIS A 64 -2.91 15.56 4.14
CA HIS A 64 -1.72 15.35 3.31
C HIS A 64 -0.42 15.90 3.93
N LYS A 65 -0.45 17.13 4.46
CA LYS A 65 0.73 17.75 5.11
C LYS A 65 1.24 16.90 6.27
N ARG A 66 0.33 16.43 7.13
CA ARG A 66 0.69 15.62 8.30
C ARG A 66 1.17 14.22 7.91
N LYS A 67 0.57 13.60 6.87
CA LYS A 67 1.07 12.35 6.29
C LYS A 67 2.53 12.48 5.86
N VAL A 68 2.87 13.53 5.11
CA VAL A 68 4.24 13.79 4.64
C VAL A 68 5.19 13.99 5.82
N GLU A 69 4.84 14.81 6.81
CA GLU A 69 5.64 15.00 8.03
C GLU A 69 5.92 13.66 8.72
N ILE A 70 4.90 12.85 8.95
CA ILE A 70 5.05 11.57 9.63
C ILE A 70 5.95 10.60 8.85
N MET A 71 5.79 10.54 7.52
CA MET A 71 6.62 9.71 6.64
C MET A 71 8.10 10.08 6.75
N HIS A 72 8.43 11.38 6.80
CA HIS A 72 9.81 11.86 6.91
C HIS A 72 10.34 11.75 8.35
N THR A 73 9.63 12.28 9.35
CA THR A 73 10.09 12.33 10.75
C THR A 73 10.36 10.95 11.33
N HIS A 74 9.52 9.96 10.99
CA HIS A 74 9.68 8.61 11.51
C HIS A 74 10.46 7.68 10.57
N SER A 75 10.91 8.19 9.42
CA SER A 75 11.49 7.38 8.35
C SER A 75 10.66 6.13 8.09
N LEU A 76 9.33 6.30 8.06
CA LEU A 76 8.36 5.21 8.22
C LEU A 76 8.57 4.13 7.15
N PHE A 77 8.97 4.53 5.94
CA PHE A 77 9.36 3.63 4.87
C PHE A 77 10.48 2.65 5.27
N THR A 78 11.62 3.19 5.72
CA THR A 78 12.79 2.40 6.11
C THR A 78 12.46 1.54 7.33
N LEU A 79 11.75 2.13 8.29
CA LEU A 79 11.32 1.45 9.49
C LEU A 79 10.41 0.25 9.17
N LEU A 80 9.42 0.41 8.28
CA LEU A 80 8.54 -0.70 7.89
C LEU A 80 9.33 -1.86 7.25
N GLY A 81 10.27 -1.54 6.36
CA GLY A 81 11.14 -2.55 5.74
C GLY A 81 11.98 -3.31 6.76
N GLU A 82 12.62 -2.61 7.69
CA GLU A 82 13.49 -3.22 8.71
C GLU A 82 12.72 -3.99 9.78
N ARG A 83 11.62 -3.43 10.29
CA ARG A 83 10.89 -4.00 11.44
C ARG A 83 10.09 -5.23 11.05
N LEU A 84 9.45 -5.23 9.87
CA LEU A 84 8.66 -6.38 9.43
C LEU A 84 9.51 -7.63 9.16
N MET A 85 10.80 -7.44 8.84
CA MET A 85 11.76 -8.53 8.60
C MET A 85 12.68 -8.83 9.79
N MET A 86 12.49 -8.17 10.93
CA MET A 86 13.39 -8.32 12.08
C MET A 86 13.43 -9.74 12.66
N HIS A 87 12.31 -10.46 12.56
CA HIS A 87 12.12 -11.79 13.15
C HIS A 87 11.73 -12.86 12.12
N THR A 88 11.60 -12.48 10.85
CA THR A 88 11.30 -13.38 9.74
C THR A 88 12.07 -12.92 8.50
N ASN A 89 12.57 -13.89 7.74
CA ASN A 89 13.21 -13.64 6.45
C ASN A 89 12.24 -13.85 5.28
N THR A 90 10.95 -14.10 5.52
CA THR A 90 9.93 -14.24 4.47
C THR A 90 8.78 -13.26 4.69
N VAL A 91 8.26 -12.71 3.59
CA VAL A 91 6.99 -11.98 3.59
C VAL A 91 5.84 -12.94 3.30
N SER A 92 4.83 -12.91 4.17
CA SER A 92 3.64 -13.74 4.04
C SER A 92 2.55 -13.05 3.22
N ILE A 93 1.59 -13.84 2.71
CA ILE A 93 0.36 -13.33 2.08
C ILE A 93 -0.40 -12.40 3.05
N THR A 94 -0.44 -12.77 4.33
CA THR A 94 -1.12 -11.99 5.38
C THR A 94 -0.52 -10.58 5.53
N THR A 95 0.81 -10.50 5.58
CA THR A 95 1.53 -9.24 5.67
C THR A 95 1.32 -8.42 4.40
N TYR A 96 1.39 -9.07 3.23
CA TYR A 96 1.14 -8.41 1.95
C TYR A 96 -0.27 -7.82 1.85
N ASN A 97 -1.31 -8.60 2.16
CA ASN A 97 -2.71 -8.14 2.15
C ASN A 97 -2.90 -6.90 3.01
N THR A 98 -2.29 -6.90 4.21
CA THR A 98 -2.38 -5.77 5.13
C THR A 98 -1.71 -4.53 4.54
N LEU A 99 -0.53 -4.67 3.90
CA LEU A 99 0.12 -3.56 3.21
C LEU A 99 -0.66 -3.10 1.97
N TYR A 100 -1.31 -4.01 1.25
CA TYR A 100 -2.18 -3.69 0.13
C TYR A 100 -3.39 -2.85 0.58
N GLU A 101 -4.00 -3.20 1.72
CA GLU A 101 -5.05 -2.37 2.33
C GLU A 101 -4.51 -0.96 2.62
N VAL A 102 -3.35 -0.82 3.28
CA VAL A 102 -2.74 0.50 3.55
C VAL A 102 -2.49 1.30 2.26
N THR A 103 -2.16 0.62 1.16
CA THR A 103 -1.96 1.26 -0.15
C THR A 103 -3.26 1.85 -0.71
N SER A 104 -4.38 1.16 -0.48
CA SER A 104 -5.68 1.37 -1.13
C SER A 104 -6.73 2.07 -0.25
N LEU A 105 -6.47 2.26 1.05
CA LEU A 105 -7.39 2.88 2.02
C LEU A 105 -7.59 4.38 1.79
N GLN A 106 -8.33 4.74 0.74
CA GLN A 106 -9.16 5.94 0.64
C GLN A 106 -10.10 5.73 -0.56
N LYS A 107 -11.36 5.37 -0.29
CA LYS A 107 -12.43 5.67 -1.26
C LYS A 107 -12.52 7.20 -1.35
N PRO A 108 -12.80 7.78 -2.53
CA PRO A 108 -13.12 9.19 -2.61
C PRO A 108 -14.29 9.47 -1.65
N ASP A 109 -14.13 10.50 -0.81
CA ASP A 109 -15.24 11.01 -0.01
C ASP A 109 -16.37 11.38 -0.98
N PHE A 110 -17.56 10.80 -0.79
CA PHE A 110 -18.74 11.11 -1.62
C PHE A 110 -19.08 12.62 -1.63
N LYS A 111 -18.50 13.39 -0.70
CA LYS A 111 -18.60 14.86 -0.62
C LYS A 111 -17.99 15.57 -1.82
N ASP A 112 -16.99 15.00 -2.48
CA ASP A 112 -16.34 15.61 -3.66
C ASP A 112 -17.14 15.40 -4.96
N LEU A 113 -18.13 14.50 -4.95
CA LEU A 113 -18.98 14.20 -6.11
C LEU A 113 -20.36 14.88 -6.04
N THR A 114 -20.70 15.55 -4.93
CA THR A 114 -21.93 16.32 -4.80
C THR A 114 -21.69 17.79 -5.18
N PRO A 115 -22.27 18.30 -6.28
CA PRO A 115 -22.26 19.72 -6.61
C PRO A 115 -22.75 20.56 -5.42
N ARG A 116 -22.03 21.65 -5.10
CA ARG A 116 -22.34 22.54 -3.97
C ARG A 116 -23.79 23.04 -3.91
N TRP A 117 -24.52 23.05 -5.02
CA TRP A 117 -25.92 23.47 -5.08
C TRP A 117 -26.93 22.43 -4.57
N LEU A 118 -26.55 21.15 -4.43
CA LEU A 118 -27.40 20.11 -3.86
C LEU A 118 -27.39 20.09 -2.31
N LEU A 119 -26.40 20.74 -1.68
CA LEU A 119 -26.28 20.81 -0.22
C LEU A 119 -27.26 21.79 0.44
N THR A 120 -27.90 22.67 -0.34
CA THR A 120 -28.80 23.70 0.19
C THR A 120 -30.29 23.33 0.18
N THR A 121 -30.70 22.24 -0.49
CA THR A 121 -32.14 21.96 -0.70
C THR A 121 -32.64 20.59 -0.29
N CYS A 122 -31.78 19.64 0.10
CA CYS A 122 -32.23 18.28 0.41
C CYS A 122 -31.73 17.78 1.77
N PHE A 123 -32.64 17.84 2.74
CA PHE A 123 -32.98 16.76 3.67
C PHE A 123 -31.86 16.05 4.45
N ASN A 124 -31.87 16.30 5.76
CA ASN A 124 -31.53 15.39 6.87
C ASN A 124 -30.94 14.02 6.45
N PRO A 125 -29.61 13.82 6.51
CA PRO A 125 -29.04 12.52 6.24
C PRO A 125 -29.34 11.60 7.43
N ARG A 126 -30.21 10.61 7.21
CA ARG A 126 -30.35 9.46 8.11
C ARG A 126 -28.96 8.78 8.23
N PRO A 127 -28.46 8.48 9.45
CA PRO A 127 -27.13 7.89 9.65
C PRO A 127 -26.95 6.45 9.11
N SER A 128 -28.00 5.83 8.59
CA SER A 128 -28.03 4.39 8.32
C SER A 128 -27.42 3.98 6.97
N ALA A 129 -27.14 4.91 6.05
CA ALA A 129 -26.63 4.57 4.72
C ALA A 129 -25.09 4.48 4.62
N GLN A 130 -24.34 5.00 5.60
CA GLN A 130 -22.88 4.84 5.66
C GLN A 130 -22.45 3.44 6.14
N ILE A 131 -23.31 2.77 6.91
CA ILE A 131 -22.96 1.56 7.66
C ILE A 131 -22.80 0.33 6.76
N LEU A 132 -23.43 0.29 5.58
CA LEU A 132 -23.46 -0.90 4.72
C LEU A 132 -22.28 -1.01 3.73
N THR A 133 -21.35 -0.04 3.69
CA THR A 133 -20.16 -0.14 2.82
C THR A 133 -18.83 -0.23 3.59
N GLU A 134 -18.87 -0.21 4.92
CA GLU A 134 -17.70 -0.25 5.81
C GLU A 134 -17.43 -1.64 6.44
N GLN A 135 -18.23 -2.66 6.16
CA GLN A 135 -18.02 -3.99 6.73
C GLN A 135 -17.01 -4.84 5.95
N VAL A 136 -15.76 -4.41 5.81
CA VAL A 136 -14.64 -5.37 5.68
C VAL A 136 -13.34 -4.75 6.22
N CYS A 137 -12.57 -5.57 6.95
CA CYS A 137 -11.15 -5.44 7.31
C CYS A 137 -10.74 -5.04 8.74
N THR A 138 -11.58 -5.27 9.76
CA THR A 138 -11.02 -5.44 11.13
C THR A 138 -10.27 -6.78 11.26
N GLN A 139 -10.69 -7.82 10.53
CA GLN A 139 -10.12 -9.17 10.60
C GLN A 139 -8.87 -9.35 9.73
N VAL A 140 -7.90 -10.12 10.22
CA VAL A 140 -6.68 -10.47 9.49
C VAL A 140 -7.03 -11.40 8.32
N VAL A 141 -6.60 -11.04 7.11
CA VAL A 141 -6.89 -11.82 5.90
C VAL A 141 -5.68 -12.70 5.56
N HIS A 142 -5.87 -14.01 5.67
CA HIS A 142 -4.83 -15.02 5.39
C HIS A 142 -4.84 -15.57 3.96
N LYS A 143 -5.88 -15.24 3.17
CA LYS A 143 -6.02 -15.64 1.76
C LYS A 143 -5.76 -14.46 0.84
N PRO A 144 -5.40 -14.65 -0.44
CA PRO A 144 -5.28 -13.54 -1.38
C PRO A 144 -6.54 -12.66 -1.37
N HIS A 145 -6.34 -11.33 -1.34
CA HIS A 145 -7.45 -10.39 -1.42
C HIS A 145 -8.13 -10.46 -2.79
N PRO A 146 -9.38 -9.96 -2.93
CA PRO A 146 -10.04 -9.85 -4.22
C PRO A 146 -9.24 -9.01 -5.21
N GLU A 147 -9.39 -9.30 -6.50
CA GLU A 147 -8.66 -8.60 -7.54
C GLU A 147 -9.02 -7.10 -7.59
N PRO A 148 -8.05 -6.19 -7.83
CA PRO A 148 -8.32 -4.77 -7.92
C PRO A 148 -9.27 -4.41 -9.07
N ASP A 149 -10.33 -3.68 -8.78
CA ASP A 149 -11.21 -3.08 -9.80
C ASP A 149 -10.79 -1.65 -10.17
N SER A 150 -11.52 -1.01 -11.10
CA SER A 150 -11.23 0.35 -11.58
C SER A 150 -11.51 1.45 -10.57
N THR A 151 -12.20 1.15 -9.47
CA THR A 151 -12.53 2.11 -8.41
C THR A 151 -11.39 2.29 -7.41
N ILE A 152 -10.46 1.34 -7.36
CA ILE A 152 -9.31 1.37 -6.43
C ILE A 152 -8.30 2.43 -6.89
N LYS A 153 -7.99 3.36 -5.97
CA LYS A 153 -6.97 4.39 -6.14
C LYS A 153 -5.81 4.17 -5.18
N ILE A 154 -4.60 4.38 -5.66
CA ILE A 154 -3.38 4.34 -4.83
C ILE A 154 -3.31 5.63 -4.03
N GLN A 155 -3.28 5.50 -2.71
CA GLN A 155 -3.33 6.63 -1.77
C GLN A 155 -2.00 6.82 -1.06
N ASN A 156 -1.33 5.70 -0.79
CA ASN A 156 -0.01 5.69 -0.15
C ASN A 156 0.99 4.97 -1.06
N PRO A 157 1.46 5.61 -2.15
CA PRO A 157 2.32 4.95 -3.14
C PRO A 157 3.66 4.49 -2.58
N MET A 158 4.12 5.08 -1.47
CA MET A 158 5.33 4.66 -0.78
C MET A 158 5.24 3.24 -0.22
N ILE A 159 4.03 2.74 0.07
CA ILE A 159 3.85 1.36 0.54
C ILE A 159 4.19 0.35 -0.56
N LEU A 160 3.99 0.68 -1.84
CA LEU A 160 4.42 -0.17 -2.96
C LEU A 160 5.92 -0.42 -2.92
N LYS A 161 6.71 0.64 -2.62
CA LYS A 161 8.15 0.51 -2.45
C LYS A 161 8.49 -0.35 -1.22
N VAL A 162 7.71 -0.28 -0.14
CA VAL A 162 7.94 -1.10 1.07
C VAL A 162 7.74 -2.56 0.71
N VAL A 163 6.62 -2.89 0.07
CA VAL A 163 6.33 -4.25 -0.42
C VAL A 163 7.46 -4.73 -1.34
N ALA A 164 7.89 -3.92 -2.31
CA ALA A 164 8.99 -4.28 -3.20
C ALA A 164 10.31 -4.57 -2.45
N THR A 165 10.62 -3.78 -1.43
CA THR A 165 11.81 -3.97 -0.58
C THR A 165 11.73 -5.27 0.22
N LEU A 166 10.57 -5.56 0.80
CA LEU A 166 10.33 -6.82 1.53
C LEU A 166 10.47 -8.04 0.61
N LEU A 167 9.88 -7.97 -0.60
CA LEU A 167 9.96 -9.03 -1.60
C LEU A 167 11.39 -9.29 -2.08
N LYS A 168 12.21 -8.23 -2.17
CA LYS A 168 13.62 -8.33 -2.57
C LYS A 168 14.49 -8.96 -1.49
N ASN A 169 14.27 -8.58 -0.23
CA ASN A 169 15.09 -9.01 0.90
C ASN A 169 14.66 -10.36 1.49
N SER A 170 13.52 -10.90 1.05
CA SER A 170 13.03 -12.18 1.55
C SER A 170 13.83 -13.37 1.02
N SER A 171 14.05 -14.39 1.84
CA SER A 171 14.66 -15.65 1.44
C SER A 171 13.81 -16.37 0.38
N PRO A 172 14.42 -16.94 -0.68
CA PRO A 172 13.68 -17.67 -1.71
C PRO A 172 12.79 -18.78 -1.12
N SER A 173 11.50 -18.74 -1.44
CA SER A 173 10.53 -19.76 -1.06
C SER A 173 9.38 -19.79 -2.08
N SER A 174 8.59 -20.88 -2.06
CA SER A 174 7.37 -20.97 -2.87
C SER A 174 6.34 -19.92 -2.49
N GLU A 175 6.19 -19.66 -1.19
CA GLU A 175 5.33 -18.59 -0.66
C GLU A 175 5.78 -17.21 -1.17
N LEU A 176 7.08 -16.92 -1.15
CA LEU A 176 7.60 -15.66 -1.68
C LEU A 176 7.29 -15.49 -3.17
N MET A 177 7.42 -16.56 -3.95
CA MET A 177 7.06 -16.53 -5.37
C MET A 177 5.57 -16.26 -5.58
N GLU A 178 4.71 -16.80 -4.73
CA GLU A 178 3.27 -16.53 -4.76
C GLU A 178 2.96 -15.07 -4.44
N VAL A 179 3.50 -14.53 -3.35
CA VAL A 179 3.29 -13.12 -2.97
C VAL A 179 3.84 -12.18 -4.04
N ARG A 180 5.00 -12.49 -4.65
CA ARG A 180 5.57 -11.69 -5.73
C ARG A 180 4.68 -11.68 -6.97
N ARG A 181 4.11 -12.82 -7.36
CA ARG A 181 3.14 -12.90 -8.47
C ARG A 181 1.88 -12.10 -8.17
N LEU A 182 1.34 -12.23 -6.96
CA LEU A 182 0.15 -11.51 -6.53
C LEU A 182 0.37 -9.99 -6.62
N PHE A 183 1.46 -9.49 -6.02
CA PHE A 183 1.82 -8.07 -6.06
C PHE A 183 1.93 -7.52 -7.49
N LEU A 184 2.64 -8.21 -8.38
CA LEU A 184 2.79 -7.77 -9.76
C LEU A 184 1.46 -7.83 -10.53
N SER A 185 0.62 -8.83 -10.25
CA SER A 185 -0.74 -8.94 -10.84
C SER A 185 -1.61 -7.75 -10.45
N ASP A 186 -1.59 -7.38 -9.17
CA ASP A 186 -2.35 -6.25 -8.66
C ASP A 186 -1.88 -4.93 -9.26
N MET A 187 -0.57 -4.73 -9.35
CA MET A 187 0.02 -3.56 -9.99
C MET A 187 -0.40 -3.44 -11.46
N ILE A 188 -0.37 -4.53 -12.22
CA ILE A 188 -0.82 -4.54 -13.62
C ILE A 188 -2.27 -4.05 -13.71
N LYS A 189 -3.16 -4.54 -12.84
CA LYS A 189 -4.58 -4.16 -12.85
C LYS A 189 -4.80 -2.70 -12.43
N LEU A 190 -4.16 -2.29 -11.33
CA LEU A 190 -4.22 -0.92 -10.82
C LEU A 190 -3.76 0.11 -11.86
N PHE A 191 -2.71 -0.21 -12.62
CA PHE A 191 -2.19 0.68 -13.65
C PHE A 191 -2.88 0.56 -15.00
N SER A 192 -3.48 -0.59 -15.33
CA SER A 192 -4.26 -0.73 -16.56
C SER A 192 -5.51 0.15 -16.51
N ASN A 193 -6.19 0.16 -15.35
CA ASN A 193 -7.54 0.69 -15.23
C ASN A 193 -7.63 2.14 -14.71
N SER A 194 -6.52 2.77 -14.29
CA SER A 194 -6.55 4.13 -13.76
C SER A 194 -5.38 4.99 -14.22
N ARG A 195 -5.71 6.12 -14.86
CA ARG A 195 -4.74 7.17 -15.21
C ARG A 195 -4.09 7.78 -13.95
N GLU A 196 -4.87 7.98 -12.90
CA GLU A 196 -4.42 8.56 -11.64
C GLU A 196 -3.39 7.65 -10.97
N ASN A 197 -3.62 6.34 -10.95
CA ASN A 197 -2.66 5.37 -10.41
C ASN A 197 -1.34 5.38 -11.19
N ARG A 198 -1.40 5.47 -12.53
CA ARG A 198 -0.19 5.62 -13.36
C ARG A 198 0.57 6.89 -13.03
N ARG A 199 -0.13 8.03 -12.95
CA ARG A 199 0.47 9.32 -12.55
C ARG A 199 1.09 9.27 -11.17
N CYS A 200 0.40 8.65 -10.22
CA CYS A 200 0.86 8.49 -8.84
C CYS A 200 2.22 7.77 -8.78
N LEU A 201 2.37 6.65 -9.49
CA LEU A 201 3.64 5.93 -9.55
C LEU A 201 4.72 6.72 -10.31
N LEU A 202 4.38 7.34 -11.44
CA LEU A 202 5.35 8.11 -12.24
C LEU A 202 5.93 9.33 -11.49
N GLN A 203 5.23 9.84 -10.48
CA GLN A 203 5.71 10.91 -9.60
C GLN A 203 6.58 10.40 -8.44
N CYS A 204 6.61 9.08 -8.20
CA CYS A 204 7.43 8.51 -7.15
C CYS A 204 8.91 8.53 -7.55
N SER A 205 9.78 8.85 -6.59
CA SER A 205 11.21 8.79 -6.83
C SER A 205 11.71 7.34 -6.91
N VAL A 206 12.64 7.09 -7.83
CA VAL A 206 13.40 5.82 -7.91
C VAL A 206 12.50 4.61 -8.16
N TRP A 207 11.32 4.79 -8.78
CA TRP A 207 10.36 3.70 -8.95
C TRP A 207 10.86 2.60 -9.90
N GLN A 208 11.61 3.00 -10.93
CA GLN A 208 12.17 2.08 -11.91
C GLN A 208 13.16 1.10 -11.27
N ASP A 209 14.02 1.58 -10.38
CA ASP A 209 15.07 0.76 -9.79
C ASP A 209 14.47 -0.38 -8.95
N TRP A 210 13.55 -0.06 -8.04
CA TRP A 210 12.91 -1.10 -7.23
C TRP A 210 11.99 -1.99 -8.07
N MET A 211 11.32 -1.46 -9.10
CA MET A 211 10.51 -2.27 -10.01
C MET A 211 11.36 -3.31 -10.75
N PHE A 212 12.49 -2.89 -11.33
CA PHE A 212 13.42 -3.82 -11.96
C PHE A 212 13.98 -4.85 -10.98
N SER A 213 14.15 -4.49 -9.70
CA SER A 213 14.65 -5.42 -8.68
C SER A 213 13.70 -6.57 -8.34
N LEU A 214 12.45 -6.50 -8.80
CA LEU A 214 11.47 -7.59 -8.66
C LEU A 214 11.60 -8.63 -9.78
N GLY A 215 12.23 -8.27 -10.89
CA GLY A 215 12.47 -9.15 -12.03
C GLY A 215 13.78 -9.92 -11.91
N TYR A 216 13.92 -10.95 -12.73
CA TYR A 216 15.14 -11.73 -12.87
C TYR A 216 15.87 -11.30 -14.14
N ILE A 217 17.13 -10.88 -14.02
CA ILE A 217 17.99 -10.50 -15.16
C ILE A 217 18.20 -11.71 -16.09
N ASN A 218 18.43 -12.89 -15.49
CA ASN A 218 18.60 -14.14 -16.21
C ASN A 218 17.70 -15.23 -15.59
N PRO A 219 16.42 -15.30 -15.99
CA PRO A 219 15.47 -16.25 -15.43
C PRO A 219 15.87 -17.70 -15.77
N LYS A 220 15.91 -18.55 -14.75
CA LYS A 220 16.38 -19.94 -14.86
C LYS A 220 15.25 -20.95 -15.06
N ASN A 221 14.01 -20.54 -14.80
CA ASN A 221 12.84 -21.39 -14.87
C ASN A 221 11.61 -20.61 -15.37
N PRO A 222 10.53 -21.30 -15.79
CA PRO A 222 9.34 -20.65 -16.32
C PRO A 222 8.64 -19.71 -15.33
N GLU A 223 8.76 -19.96 -14.01
CA GLU A 223 8.16 -19.07 -13.01
C GLU A 223 8.90 -17.74 -12.91
N GLU A 224 10.23 -17.76 -12.91
CA GLU A 224 11.09 -16.57 -12.95
C GLU A 224 10.87 -15.77 -14.24
N GLN A 225 10.78 -16.48 -15.38
CA GLN A 225 10.45 -15.89 -16.67
C GLN A 225 9.12 -15.13 -16.61
N LYS A 226 8.08 -15.76 -16.05
CA LYS A 226 6.76 -15.13 -15.86
C LYS A 226 6.82 -13.88 -14.97
N ILE A 227 7.61 -13.90 -13.90
CA ILE A 227 7.83 -12.72 -13.04
C ILE A 227 8.45 -11.58 -13.86
N THR A 228 9.51 -11.86 -14.61
CA THR A 228 10.19 -10.87 -15.46
C THR A 228 9.23 -10.29 -16.52
N GLU A 229 8.40 -11.13 -17.15
CA GLU A 229 7.37 -10.67 -18.10
C GLU A 229 6.34 -9.74 -17.47
N MET A 230 5.89 -10.05 -16.25
CA MET A 230 4.95 -9.19 -15.50
C MET A 230 5.57 -7.83 -15.17
N VAL A 231 6.86 -7.79 -14.78
CA VAL A 231 7.60 -6.54 -14.54
C VAL A 231 7.67 -5.71 -15.83
N TYR A 232 8.05 -6.31 -16.96
CA TYR A 232 8.09 -5.60 -18.24
C TYR A 232 6.70 -5.15 -18.72
N ASN A 233 5.64 -5.89 -18.40
CA ASN A 233 4.28 -5.46 -18.71
C ASN A 233 3.89 -4.19 -17.93
N ILE A 234 4.28 -4.08 -16.65
CA ILE A 234 4.09 -2.85 -15.87
C ILE A 234 4.87 -1.69 -16.51
N PHE A 235 6.15 -1.89 -16.85
CA PHE A 235 6.93 -0.88 -17.56
C PHE A 235 6.26 -0.46 -18.88
N ARG A 236 5.75 -1.40 -19.66
CA ARG A 236 5.04 -1.13 -20.91
C ARG A 236 3.82 -0.22 -20.69
N ILE A 237 2.99 -0.52 -19.68
CA ILE A 237 1.82 0.29 -19.33
C ILE A 237 2.23 1.71 -18.92
N LEU A 238 3.24 1.84 -18.06
CA LEU A 238 3.68 3.12 -17.50
C LEU A 238 4.42 3.98 -18.53
N LEU A 239 5.34 3.40 -19.30
CA LEU A 239 6.10 4.10 -20.34
C LEU A 239 5.19 4.56 -21.47
N TYR A 240 4.24 3.72 -21.90
CA TYR A 240 3.23 4.14 -22.87
C TYR A 240 2.49 5.38 -22.38
N HIS A 241 2.02 5.35 -21.12
CA HIS A 241 1.31 6.48 -20.54
C HIS A 241 2.21 7.73 -20.43
N ALA A 242 3.43 7.56 -19.92
CA ALA A 242 4.39 8.65 -19.74
C ALA A 242 4.70 9.34 -21.07
N ILE A 243 5.14 8.59 -22.09
CA ILE A 243 5.54 9.14 -23.39
C ILE A 243 4.36 9.82 -24.09
N LYS A 244 3.17 9.20 -24.05
CA LYS A 244 2.02 9.67 -24.81
C LYS A 244 1.29 10.84 -24.15
N TYR A 245 1.24 10.89 -22.82
CA TYR A 245 0.33 11.79 -22.09
C TYR A 245 1.00 12.71 -21.06
N GLU A 246 2.24 12.46 -20.66
CA GLU A 246 2.93 13.28 -19.66
C GLU A 246 3.94 14.23 -20.32
N TRP A 247 3.93 15.49 -19.91
CA TRP A 247 4.88 16.47 -20.40
C TRP A 247 6.30 16.06 -19.96
N GLY A 248 7.23 16.00 -20.91
CA GLY A 248 8.59 15.52 -20.64
C GLY A 248 8.70 14.01 -20.38
N GLY A 249 7.64 13.22 -20.65
CA GLY A 249 7.61 11.78 -20.41
C GLY A 249 8.69 10.98 -21.15
N TRP A 250 9.27 11.51 -22.23
CA TRP A 250 10.45 10.93 -22.89
C TRP A 250 11.65 10.79 -21.96
N ARG A 251 11.78 11.65 -20.94
CA ARG A 251 12.84 11.55 -19.91
C ARG A 251 12.68 10.28 -19.08
N VAL A 252 11.45 9.93 -18.73
CA VAL A 252 11.15 8.69 -18.01
C VAL A 252 11.62 7.48 -18.82
N TRP A 253 11.44 7.50 -20.14
CA TRP A 253 11.94 6.45 -21.02
C TRP A 253 13.47 6.39 -21.05
N VAL A 254 14.16 7.52 -21.21
CA VAL A 254 15.64 7.59 -21.18
C VAL A 254 16.20 7.07 -19.85
N ASP A 255 15.62 7.49 -18.73
CA ASP A 255 16.02 7.02 -17.39
C ASP A 255 15.80 5.53 -17.24
N THR A 256 14.66 5.02 -17.74
CA THR A 256 14.33 3.59 -17.68
C THR A 256 15.33 2.75 -18.48
N LEU A 257 15.71 3.19 -19.68
CA LEU A 257 16.74 2.52 -20.48
C LEU A 257 18.11 2.54 -19.79
N SER A 258 18.48 3.67 -19.20
CA SER A 258 19.76 3.82 -18.50
C SER A 258 19.85 2.87 -17.30
N ILE A 259 18.77 2.74 -16.52
CA ILE A 259 18.69 1.82 -15.39
C ILE A 259 18.61 0.36 -15.86
N ALA A 260 17.91 0.06 -16.95
CA ALA A 260 17.85 -1.28 -17.50
C ALA A 260 19.25 -1.74 -17.95
N HIS A 261 19.97 -0.89 -18.66
CA HIS A 261 21.33 -1.17 -19.14
C HIS A 261 22.33 -1.33 -17.99
N SER A 262 22.19 -0.60 -16.88
CA SER A 262 23.10 -0.75 -15.73
C SER A 262 22.89 -2.05 -14.95
N LYS A 263 21.81 -2.79 -15.21
CA LYS A 263 21.49 -4.08 -14.57
C LYS A 263 21.86 -5.30 -15.43
N VAL A 264 22.26 -5.09 -16.68
CA VAL A 264 22.81 -6.13 -17.57
C VAL A 264 24.30 -6.26 -17.33
#